data_AF-A2SPP8-F1
#
_entry.id   AF-A2SPP8-F1
#
_cell.length_a   1.000
_cell.length_b   1.000
_cell.length_c   1.000
_cell.angle_alpha   90.00
_cell.angle_beta   90.00
_cell.angle_gamma   90.00
#
_symmetry.space_group_name_H-M   'P 1'
#
loop_
_entity.id
_entity.type
_entity.pdbx_description
1 polymer ?
#
loop_
_entity_poly.entity_id
_entity_poly.type
_entity_poly.pdbx_seq_one_letter_code
_entity_poly.pdbx_strand_id
1 'polypeptide(L)'
;MDTEQGGPTPLSDITVTDEVIAYMDSRGGDFRISTSCSGPILMPVRIRPAKSSDIPIRAGNHVIFISRYQIQWISEITMRMVPRLLFEDGDYGF
;
A
#
# COMPACT_ATOMS: atom_id res chain seq x y z
N MET A 1 11.83 -30.61 15.65
CA MET A 1 13.02 -30.14 14.91
C MET A 1 12.49 -29.20 13.85
N ASP A 2 12.97 -27.97 13.95
CA ASP A 2 12.94 -26.86 13.00
C ASP A 2 11.58 -26.26 12.62
N THR A 3 11.21 -25.30 13.46
CA THR A 3 10.35 -24.15 13.23
C THR A 3 10.59 -23.53 11.85
N GLU A 4 9.57 -23.45 11.00
CA GLU A 4 9.60 -22.59 9.82
C GLU A 4 9.62 -21.13 10.27
N GLN A 5 10.83 -20.61 10.45
CA GLN A 5 11.10 -19.23 10.75
C GLN A 5 10.75 -18.43 9.49
N GLY A 6 9.63 -17.69 9.56
CA GLY A 6 9.32 -16.62 8.64
C GLY A 6 10.42 -15.56 8.68
N GLY A 7 11.42 -15.73 7.81
CA GLY A 7 12.45 -14.73 7.58
C GLY A 7 11.84 -13.50 6.90
N PRO A 8 12.54 -12.35 6.92
CA PRO A 8 12.09 -11.16 6.21
C PRO A 8 11.99 -11.49 4.72
N THR A 9 10.79 -11.36 4.14
CA THR A 9 10.59 -11.46 2.69
C THR A 9 11.56 -10.49 2.01
N PRO A 10 12.34 -10.94 1.01
CA PRO A 10 13.16 -10.04 0.20
C PRO A 10 12.29 -8.88 -0.33
N LEU A 11 12.83 -7.66 -0.31
CA LEU A 11 12.15 -6.46 -0.81
C LEU A 11 11.63 -6.58 -2.25
N SER A 12 12.11 -7.59 -3.01
CA SER A 12 11.80 -7.87 -4.40
C SER A 12 10.45 -8.55 -4.66
N ASP A 13 9.75 -9.07 -3.64
CA ASP A 13 8.62 -9.99 -3.88
C ASP A 13 7.24 -9.38 -3.56
N ILE A 14 7.17 -8.05 -3.37
CA ILE A 14 5.88 -7.38 -3.14
C ILE A 14 5.09 -7.34 -4.45
N THR A 15 3.99 -8.09 -4.47
CA THR A 15 3.08 -8.12 -5.61
C THR A 15 2.01 -7.04 -5.46
N VAL A 16 1.72 -6.31 -6.52
CA VAL A 16 0.58 -5.38 -6.60
C VAL A 16 -0.42 -5.95 -7.58
N THR A 17 -1.67 -6.15 -7.17
CA THR A 17 -2.69 -6.71 -8.08
C THR A 17 -3.08 -5.72 -9.17
N ASP A 18 -3.45 -6.24 -10.34
CA ASP A 18 -3.91 -5.43 -11.47
C ASP A 18 -5.11 -4.54 -11.10
N GLU A 19 -5.99 -5.02 -10.21
CA GLU A 19 -7.12 -4.24 -9.70
C GLU A 19 -6.68 -3.00 -8.93
N VAL A 20 -5.61 -3.10 -8.13
CA VAL A 20 -5.04 -1.95 -7.41
C VAL A 20 -4.41 -0.98 -8.40
N ILE A 21 -3.71 -1.47 -9.42
CA ILE A 21 -3.14 -0.62 -10.47
C ILE A 21 -4.25 0.15 -11.19
N ALA A 22 -5.31 -0.54 -11.63
CA ALA A 22 -6.47 0.09 -12.27
C ALA A 22 -7.18 1.10 -11.36
N TYR A 23 -7.29 0.79 -10.06
CA TYR A 23 -7.81 1.73 -9.08
C TYR A 23 -6.94 2.98 -8.97
N MET A 24 -5.61 2.84 -8.86
CA MET A 24 -4.68 3.97 -8.79
C MET A 24 -4.75 4.84 -10.05
N ASP A 25 -4.77 4.22 -11.23
CA ASP A 25 -4.91 4.91 -12.52
C ASP A 25 -6.22 5.73 -12.55
N SER A 26 -7.33 5.18 -12.07
CA SER A 26 -8.61 5.89 -11.99
C SER A 26 -8.61 7.12 -11.05
N ARG A 27 -7.71 7.14 -10.07
CA ARG A 27 -7.58 8.22 -9.08
C ARG A 27 -6.47 9.22 -9.43
N GLY A 28 -5.61 8.88 -10.39
CA GLY A 28 -4.55 9.75 -10.89
C GLY A 28 -3.57 10.19 -9.80
N GLY A 29 -2.98 9.26 -9.07
CA GLY A 29 -2.03 9.63 -8.03
C GLY A 29 -1.31 8.49 -7.34
N ASP A 30 -0.29 8.87 -6.58
CA ASP A 30 0.49 7.96 -5.76
C ASP A 30 -0.18 7.71 -4.40
N PHE A 31 0.14 6.56 -3.83
CA PHE A 31 -0.45 6.09 -2.59
C PHE A 31 0.61 5.69 -1.57
N ARG A 32 0.20 5.55 -0.33
CA ARG A 32 1.04 5.14 0.78
C ARG A 32 0.30 4.10 1.61
N ILE A 33 0.99 3.00 1.92
CA ILE A 33 0.48 2.07 2.93
C ILE A 33 0.60 2.74 4.30
N SER A 34 -0.53 2.83 5.00
CA SER A 34 -0.63 3.31 6.36
C SER A 34 -1.20 2.22 7.26
N THR A 35 -0.94 2.29 8.56
CA THR A 35 -1.53 1.37 9.53
C THR A 35 -2.84 1.92 10.07
N SER A 36 -3.85 1.06 10.17
CA SER A 36 -5.08 1.31 10.92
C SER A 36 -5.31 0.18 11.94
N CYS A 37 -6.29 0.35 12.83
CA CYS A 37 -6.67 -0.70 13.79
C CYS A 37 -7.14 -1.99 13.12
N SER A 38 -7.62 -1.92 11.87
CA SER A 38 -8.09 -3.05 11.08
C SER A 38 -7.06 -3.58 10.08
N GLY A 39 -5.81 -3.11 10.15
CA GLY A 39 -4.72 -3.55 9.28
C GLY A 39 -4.21 -2.47 8.31
N PRO A 40 -3.39 -2.86 7.32
CA PRO A 40 -2.83 -1.92 6.36
C PRO A 40 -3.90 -1.35 5.45
N ILE A 41 -3.83 -0.04 5.21
CA ILE A 41 -4.71 0.69 4.31
C ILE A 41 -3.91 1.44 3.25
N LEU A 42 -4.40 1.45 2.02
CA LEU A 42 -3.85 2.17 0.88
C LEU A 42 -4.47 3.58 0.84
N MET A 43 -3.67 4.59 1.15
CA MET A 43 -4.14 5.96 1.31
C MET A 43 -3.45 6.91 0.33
N PRO A 44 -4.16 7.85 -0.33
CA PRO A 44 -3.53 8.81 -1.22
C PRO A 44 -2.43 9.61 -0.55
N VAL A 45 -1.31 9.85 -1.24
CA VAL A 45 -0.21 10.68 -0.73
C VAL A 45 -0.66 12.10 -0.43
N ARG A 46 -1.69 12.61 -1.12
CA ARG A 46 -2.32 13.91 -0.84
C ARG A 46 -2.92 14.01 0.57
N ILE A 47 -3.37 12.88 1.14
CA ILE A 47 -3.96 12.81 2.50
C ILE A 47 -2.92 12.39 3.54
N ARG A 48 -2.03 11.46 3.17
CA ARG A 48 -0.90 11.05 4.00
C ARG A 48 0.39 11.05 3.18
N PRO A 49 1.16 12.14 3.25
CA PRO A 49 2.41 12.26 2.53
C PRO A 49 3.38 11.09 2.81
N ALA A 50 4.14 10.72 1.79
CA ALA A 50 5.25 9.80 1.91
C ALA A 50 6.35 10.40 2.80
N LYS A 51 7.01 9.54 3.59
CA LYS A 51 8.19 9.91 4.35
C LYS A 51 9.44 9.64 3.50
N SER A 52 10.50 10.40 3.75
CA SER A 52 11.80 10.21 3.08
C SER A 52 12.40 8.81 3.29
N SER A 53 12.00 8.10 4.34
CA SER A 53 12.44 6.74 4.67
C SER A 53 11.50 5.65 4.19
N ASP A 54 10.39 6.01 3.51
CA ASP A 54 9.52 5.03 2.89
C ASP A 54 10.20 4.44 1.65
N ILE A 55 9.95 3.15 1.40
CA ILE A 55 10.42 2.41 0.25
C ILE A 55 9.39 2.56 -0.88
N PRO A 56 9.78 3.02 -2.08
CA PRO A 56 8.88 3.13 -3.22
C PRO A 56 8.70 1.78 -3.92
N ILE A 57 7.45 1.40 -4.16
CA ILE A 57 7.06 0.21 -4.93
C ILE A 57 6.34 0.68 -6.20
N ARG A 58 6.80 0.21 -7.36
CA ARG A 58 6.19 0.57 -8.65
C ARG A 58 4.85 -0.16 -8.81
N ALA A 59 3.81 0.57 -9.18
CA ALA A 59 2.47 0.04 -9.45
C ALA A 59 1.92 0.69 -10.73
N GLY A 60 2.12 0.04 -11.88
CA GLY A 60 1.78 0.61 -13.19
C GLY A 60 2.46 1.96 -13.43
N ASN A 61 1.66 3.01 -13.63
CA ASN A 61 2.15 4.38 -13.81
C ASN A 61 2.41 5.14 -12.49
N HIS A 62 2.05 4.56 -11.36
CA HIS A 62 2.09 5.19 -10.05
C HIS A 62 3.11 4.52 -9.10
N VAL A 63 3.26 5.10 -7.91
CA VAL A 63 4.12 4.59 -6.84
C VAL A 63 3.30 4.37 -5.58
N ILE A 64 3.54 3.24 -4.91
CA ILE A 64 3.07 2.97 -3.56
C ILE A 64 4.25 3.09 -2.60
N PHE A 65 4.15 3.98 -1.62
CA PHE A 65 5.16 4.17 -0.59
C PHE A 65 4.85 3.29 0.63
N ILE A 66 5.84 2.54 1.10
CA ILE A 66 5.70 1.67 2.27
C ILE A 66 6.77 2.03 3.29
N SER A 67 6.40 2.21 4.55
CA SER A 67 7.39 2.39 5.62
C SER A 67 8.42 1.25 5.62
N ARG A 68 9.72 1.59 5.73
CA ARG A 68 10.82 0.61 5.90
C ARG A 68 10.59 -0.39 7.04
N TYR A 69 9.75 -0.06 8.01
CA TYR A 69 9.41 -0.95 9.13
C TYR A 69 8.22 -1.86 8.84
N GLN A 70 7.35 -1.45 7.91
CA GLN A 70 6.16 -2.21 7.51
C GLN A 70 6.44 -3.18 6.36
N ILE A 71 7.41 -2.85 5.51
CA ILE A 71 7.63 -3.56 4.25
C ILE A 71 7.90 -5.07 4.41
N GLN A 72 8.56 -5.47 5.50
CA GLN A 72 8.79 -6.88 5.83
C GLN A 72 7.52 -7.68 6.14
N TRP A 73 6.38 -7.02 6.35
CA TRP A 73 5.08 -7.63 6.68
C TRP A 73 4.09 -7.59 5.52
N ILE A 74 4.51 -7.07 4.36
CA ILE A 74 3.67 -6.91 3.18
C ILE A 74 4.26 -7.73 2.06
N SER A 75 3.56 -8.78 1.65
CA SER A 75 3.89 -9.60 0.47
C SER A 75 3.02 -9.26 -0.74
N GLU A 76 1.81 -8.75 -0.51
CA GLU A 76 0.84 -8.48 -1.56
C GLU A 76 -0.01 -7.24 -1.21
N ILE A 77 -0.27 -6.40 -2.21
CA ILE A 77 -1.14 -5.23 -2.12
C ILE A 77 -2.37 -5.49 -2.97
N THR A 78 -3.53 -5.59 -2.32
CA THR A 78 -4.81 -5.94 -2.92
C THR A 78 -5.88 -4.89 -2.63
N MET A 79 -7.01 -4.96 -3.33
CA MET A 79 -8.15 -4.06 -3.11
C MET A 79 -8.75 -4.13 -1.70
N ARG A 80 -8.43 -5.16 -0.89
CA ARG A 80 -8.83 -5.23 0.52
C ARG A 80 -8.19 -4.15 1.38
N MET A 81 -7.06 -3.59 0.93
CA MET A 81 -6.39 -2.48 1.61
C MET A 81 -7.01 -1.12 1.26
N VAL A 82 -7.88 -1.02 0.27
CA VAL A 82 -8.57 0.23 -0.06
C VAL A 82 -9.70 0.45 0.95
N PRO A 83 -9.65 1.49 1.79
CA PRO A 83 -10.67 1.71 2.80
C PRO A 83 -11.88 2.40 2.16
N ARG A 84 -12.73 1.58 1.54
CA ARG A 84 -13.91 2.03 0.77
C ARG A 84 -14.80 2.99 1.56
N LEU A 85 -15.10 2.70 2.82
CA LEU A 85 -15.90 3.57 3.70
C LEU A 85 -15.27 4.96 3.95
N LEU A 86 -13.95 5.12 3.79
CA LEU A 86 -13.30 6.43 3.94
C LEU A 86 -13.32 7.23 2.64
N PHE A 87 -13.50 6.59 1.49
CA PHE A 87 -13.25 7.18 0.18
C PHE A 87 -14.42 7.05 -0.81
N GLU A 88 -15.49 6.34 -0.47
CA GLU A 88 -16.71 6.20 -1.30
C GLU A 88 -17.65 7.40 -1.17
N ASP A 89 -17.63 8.14 -0.05
CA ASP A 89 -18.62 9.20 0.23
C ASP A 89 -18.13 10.64 -0.02
N GLY A 90 -17.04 10.85 -0.76
CA GLY A 90 -16.59 12.21 -1.12
C GLY A 90 -16.11 13.09 0.04
N ASP A 91 -16.07 12.56 1.27
CA ASP A 91 -15.60 13.27 2.49
C ASP A 91 -14.13 13.72 2.41
N TYR A 92 -13.35 13.16 1.48
CA TYR A 92 -11.99 13.60 1.17
C TYR A 92 -11.86 14.02 -0.31
N GLY A 93 -12.76 14.88 -0.79
CA GLY A 93 -12.63 15.72 -1.98
C GLY A 93 -11.81 15.12 -3.12
N PHE A 94 -12.46 14.26 -3.92
CA PHE A 94 -11.92 13.73 -5.18
C PHE A 94 -12.35 14.59 -6.35
#